data_AF-A0A966XTF8-F1
#
_entry.id   AF-A0A966XTF8-F1
#
_cell.length_a   1.000
_cell.length_b   1.000
_cell.length_c   1.000
_cell.angle_alpha   90.00
_cell.angle_beta   90.00
_cell.angle_gamma   90.00
#
_symmetry.space_group_name_H-M   'P 1'
#
loop_
_entity.id
_entity.type
_entity.pdbx_description
1 polymer ?
#
loop_
_entity_poly.entity_id
_entity_poly.type
_entity_poly.pdbx_seq_one_letter_code
_entity_poly.pdbx_strand_id
1 'polypeptide(L)'
;MQMAHPKVRYLLDNFEDEVASLLMMAITVILILQICTRYFLGDPLSWTEEVSRHLFVWLVFFGASGAIRDRSHIAVDLVNAHLPPRTRLVVMLGSNILVLFFLVNLLYWGARAVGRMWSLQTATLEIPFGLVYTVFPITATLMIIRTLAQMRQDVRAGGNIARNVTAGLG
;
A
#
# COMPACT_ATOMS: atom_id res chain seq x y z
N MET A 1 17.06 1.05 19.15
CA MET A 1 17.36 -0.07 18.22
C MET A 1 17.94 0.51 16.92
N GLN A 2 19.11 1.14 17.05
CA GLN A 2 19.99 1.52 15.94
C GLN A 2 20.89 0.31 15.71
N MET A 3 20.91 -0.28 14.51
CA MET A 3 22.02 -1.06 13.91
C MET A 3 21.48 -1.81 12.68
N ALA A 4 20.99 -1.08 11.67
CA ALA A 4 20.81 -1.60 10.32
C ALA A 4 21.57 -0.68 9.36
N HIS A 5 22.42 -1.25 8.51
CA HIS A 5 23.21 -0.52 7.51
C HIS A 5 22.30 0.44 6.70
N PRO A 6 22.77 1.65 6.32
CA PRO A 6 21.94 2.64 5.63
C PRO A 6 21.28 2.10 4.35
N LYS A 7 21.94 1.15 3.67
CA LYS A 7 21.40 0.44 2.50
C LYS A 7 20.22 -0.48 2.84
N VAL A 8 20.26 -1.18 3.97
CA VAL A 8 19.18 -2.10 4.42
C VAL A 8 17.93 -1.32 4.80
N ARG A 9 18.11 -0.16 5.41
CA ARG A 9 17.00 0.73 5.77
C ARG A 9 16.36 1.35 4.52
N TYR A 10 17.16 1.78 3.54
CA TYR A 10 16.67 2.23 2.24
C TYR A 10 15.91 1.13 1.48
N LEU A 11 16.43 -0.10 1.47
CA LEU A 11 15.77 -1.23 0.80
C LEU A 11 14.46 -1.62 1.48
N LEU A 12 14.39 -1.57 2.81
CA LEU A 12 13.15 -1.79 3.56
C LEU A 12 12.15 -0.64 3.39
N ASP A 13 12.65 0.60 3.25
CA ASP A 13 11.80 1.77 3.08
C ASP A 13 11.19 1.84 1.66
N ASN A 14 11.91 1.37 0.63
CA ASN A 14 11.54 1.46 -0.80
C ASN A 14 11.17 0.12 -1.45
N PHE A 15 11.11 -0.96 -0.69
CA PHE A 15 10.80 -2.30 -1.22
C PHE A 15 9.51 -2.31 -2.05
N GLU A 16 8.47 -1.61 -1.61
CA GLU A 16 7.19 -1.55 -2.30
C GLU A 16 7.28 -0.86 -3.66
N ASP A 17 8.12 0.18 -3.77
CA ASP A 17 8.31 0.91 -5.03
C ASP A 17 9.09 0.06 -6.04
N GLU A 18 10.10 -0.69 -5.57
CA GLU A 18 10.87 -1.61 -6.42
C GLU A 18 9.97 -2.75 -6.93
N VAL A 19 9.15 -3.33 -6.05
CA VAL A 19 8.18 -4.37 -6.42
C VAL A 19 7.13 -3.80 -7.39
N ALA A 20 6.58 -2.61 -7.12
CA ALA A 20 5.63 -1.96 -8.01
C ALA A 20 6.25 -1.66 -9.38
N SER A 21 7.49 -1.15 -9.43
CA SER A 21 8.22 -0.89 -10.67
C SER A 21 8.41 -2.17 -11.50
N LEU A 22 8.83 -3.26 -10.85
CA LEU A 22 8.99 -4.56 -11.51
C LEU A 22 7.66 -5.09 -12.06
N LEU A 23 6.58 -4.99 -11.28
CA LEU A 23 5.24 -5.40 -11.71
C LEU A 23 4.75 -4.57 -12.90
N MET A 24 4.97 -3.25 -12.88
CA MET A 24 4.62 -2.35 -13.98
C MET A 24 5.35 -2.70 -15.27
N MET A 25 6.65 -3.00 -15.17
CA MET A 25 7.46 -3.45 -16.30
C MET A 25 6.94 -4.79 -16.86
N ALA A 26 6.64 -5.75 -15.98
CA ALA A 26 6.08 -7.04 -16.38
C ALA A 26 4.73 -6.90 -17.10
N ILE A 27 3.81 -6.09 -16.57
CA ILE A 27 2.52 -5.82 -17.21
C ILE A 27 2.73 -5.19 -18.59
N THR A 28 3.63 -4.23 -18.70
CA THR A 28 3.92 -3.54 -19.97
C THR A 28 4.41 -4.53 -21.03
N VAL A 29 5.36 -5.41 -20.68
CA VAL A 29 5.86 -6.46 -21.59
C VAL A 29 4.75 -7.42 -22.01
N ILE A 30 3.90 -7.85 -21.07
CA ILE A 30 2.77 -8.76 -21.35
C ILE A 30 1.77 -8.10 -22.30
N LEU A 31 1.44 -6.82 -22.08
CA LEU A 31 0.52 -6.09 -22.94
C LEU A 31 1.08 -5.87 -24.35
N ILE A 32 2.38 -5.56 -24.46
CA ILE A 32 3.06 -5.49 -25.77
C ILE A 32 2.99 -6.85 -26.48
N LEU A 33 3.29 -7.94 -25.76
CA LEU A 33 3.18 -9.29 -26.31
C LEU A 33 1.76 -9.59 -26.79
N GLN A 34 0.75 -9.25 -26.00
CA GLN A 34 -0.66 -9.43 -26.34
C GLN A 34 -1.06 -8.65 -27.61
N ILE A 35 -0.57 -7.42 -27.75
CA ILE A 35 -0.76 -6.61 -28.96
C ILE A 35 -0.08 -7.31 -30.14
N CYS A 36 1.20 -7.67 -30.02
CA CYS A 36 1.93 -8.35 -31.09
C CYS A 36 1.24 -9.64 -31.54
N THR A 37 0.82 -10.52 -30.63
CA THR A 37 0.15 -11.76 -31.02
C THR A 37 -1.19 -11.50 -31.69
N ARG A 38 -1.97 -10.53 -31.18
CA ARG A 38 -3.25 -10.16 -31.80
C ARG A 38 -3.09 -9.64 -33.23
N TYR A 39 -2.08 -8.82 -33.50
CA TYR A 39 -1.90 -8.20 -34.81
C TYR A 39 -1.13 -9.10 -35.80
N PHE A 40 -0.12 -9.84 -35.35
CA PHE A 40 0.72 -10.66 -36.23
C PHE A 40 0.26 -12.11 -36.36
N LEU A 41 -0.27 -12.72 -35.29
CA LEU A 41 -0.73 -14.11 -35.29
C LEU A 41 -2.24 -14.22 -35.50
N GLY A 42 -2.98 -13.12 -35.36
CA GLY A 42 -4.45 -13.11 -35.50
C GLY A 42 -5.22 -13.77 -34.36
N ASP A 43 -4.52 -14.40 -33.40
CA ASP A 43 -5.09 -15.08 -32.24
C ASP A 43 -4.53 -14.46 -30.94
N PRO A 44 -5.35 -13.73 -30.16
CA PRO A 44 -4.92 -13.14 -28.91
C PRO A 44 -4.73 -14.23 -27.85
N LEU A 45 -3.56 -14.23 -27.19
CA LEU A 45 -3.28 -15.13 -26.08
C LEU A 45 -4.19 -14.83 -24.87
N SER A 46 -5.26 -15.59 -24.67
CA SER A 46 -6.22 -15.36 -23.57
C SER A 46 -5.58 -15.32 -22.17
N TRP A 47 -4.47 -16.04 -21.98
CA TRP A 47 -3.75 -16.06 -20.70
C TRP A 47 -3.08 -14.72 -20.36
N THR A 48 -2.70 -13.89 -21.35
CA THR A 48 -2.03 -12.60 -21.09
C THR A 48 -2.96 -11.58 -20.46
N GLU A 49 -4.24 -11.60 -20.85
CA GLU A 49 -5.26 -10.74 -20.25
C GLU A 49 -5.48 -11.11 -18.78
N GLU A 50 -5.53 -12.41 -18.49
CA GLU A 50 -5.71 -12.90 -17.14
C GLU A 50 -4.51 -12.57 -16.25
N VAL A 51 -3.28 -12.85 -16.70
CA VAL A 51 -2.06 -12.56 -15.94
C VAL A 51 -1.87 -11.05 -15.73
N SER A 52 -2.08 -10.23 -16.76
CA SER A 52 -1.93 -8.77 -16.62
C SER A 52 -2.91 -8.18 -15.60
N ARG A 53 -4.16 -8.66 -15.57
CA ARG A 53 -5.15 -8.26 -14.56
C ARG A 53 -4.70 -8.63 -13.15
N HIS A 54 -4.18 -9.84 -12.95
CA HIS A 54 -3.70 -10.29 -11.65
C HIS A 54 -2.47 -9.50 -11.17
N LEU A 55 -1.49 -9.27 -12.06
CA LEU A 55 -0.32 -8.44 -11.75
C LEU A 55 -0.72 -6.99 -11.47
N PHE A 56 -1.74 -6.47 -12.16
CA PHE A 56 -2.23 -5.11 -11.93
C PHE A 56 -2.83 -4.95 -10.52
N VAL A 57 -3.57 -5.95 -10.02
CA VAL A 57 -4.04 -5.93 -8.62
C VAL A 57 -2.84 -5.84 -7.68
N TRP A 58 -1.81 -6.65 -7.89
CA TRP A 58 -0.58 -6.58 -7.11
C TRP A 58 0.08 -5.20 -7.17
N LEU A 59 0.22 -4.64 -8.37
CA LEU A 59 0.79 -3.32 -8.60
C LEU A 59 0.05 -2.23 -7.79
N VAL A 60 -1.28 -2.20 -7.86
CA VAL A 60 -2.10 -1.19 -7.18
C VAL A 60 -1.94 -1.27 -5.66
N PHE A 61 -1.91 -2.47 -5.09
CA PHE A 61 -1.77 -2.65 -3.65
C PHE A 61 -0.37 -2.31 -3.12
N PHE A 62 0.68 -2.68 -3.86
CA PHE A 62 2.04 -2.26 -3.51
C PHE A 62 2.21 -0.74 -3.68
N GLY A 63 1.68 -0.16 -4.76
CA GLY A 63 1.68 1.29 -4.97
C GLY A 63 0.92 2.05 -3.87
N ALA A 64 -0.23 1.52 -3.41
CA ALA A 64 -0.96 2.09 -2.28
C ALA A 64 -0.16 2.03 -0.97
N SER A 65 0.63 0.97 -0.76
CA SER A 65 1.49 0.85 0.42
C SER A 65 2.59 1.92 0.41
N GLY A 66 3.20 2.15 -0.76
CA GLY A 66 4.14 3.25 -0.99
C GLY A 66 3.49 4.63 -0.79
N ALA A 67 2.26 4.84 -1.28
CA ALA A 67 1.54 6.09 -1.09
C ALA A 67 1.22 6.39 0.39
N ILE A 68 0.92 5.36 1.19
CA ILE A 68 0.72 5.50 2.64
C ILE A 68 2.04 5.91 3.31
N ARG A 69 3.19 5.34 2.91
CA ARG A 69 4.52 5.76 3.43
C ARG A 69 4.73 7.26 3.26
N ASP A 70 4.43 7.78 2.07
CA ASP A 70 4.69 9.16 1.68
C ASP A 70 3.66 10.14 2.27
N ARG A 71 2.75 9.65 3.12
CA ARG A 71 1.64 10.40 3.71
C ARG A 71 0.83 11.13 2.65
N SER A 72 0.59 10.47 1.51
CA SER A 72 -0.15 11.05 0.38
C SER A 72 -1.65 11.23 0.64
N HIS A 73 -2.10 11.33 1.90
CA HIS A 73 -3.46 11.75 2.26
C HIS A 73 -3.61 13.27 2.08
N ILE A 74 -3.33 13.75 0.86
CA ILE A 74 -3.24 15.16 0.47
C ILE A 74 -4.48 15.95 0.90
N ALA A 75 -5.68 15.34 0.80
CA ALA A 75 -6.93 15.97 1.22
C ALA A 75 -6.99 16.27 2.72
N VAL A 76 -6.48 15.34 3.56
CA VAL A 76 -6.43 15.51 5.02
C VAL A 76 -5.37 16.54 5.38
N ASP A 77 -4.25 16.55 4.67
CA ASP A 77 -3.16 17.52 4.89
C ASP A 77 -3.56 18.97 4.55
N LEU A 78 -4.34 19.18 3.49
CA LEU A 78 -4.83 20.51 3.10
C LEU A 78 -5.78 21.10 4.16
N VAL A 79 -6.68 20.26 4.70
CA VAL A 79 -7.57 20.64 5.80
C VAL A 79 -6.77 20.91 7.08
N ASN A 80 -5.79 20.06 7.38
CA ASN A 80 -4.89 20.22 8.53
C ASN A 80 -4.04 21.49 8.47
N ALA A 81 -3.69 21.98 7.28
CA ALA A 81 -2.90 23.19 7.10
C ALA A 81 -3.61 24.47 7.60
N HIS A 82 -4.94 24.46 7.65
CA HIS A 82 -5.75 25.60 8.08
C HIS A 82 -6.17 25.52 9.56
N LEU A 83 -5.81 24.45 10.27
CA LEU A 83 -6.25 24.21 11.65
C LEU A 83 -5.23 24.67 12.70
N PRO A 84 -5.69 25.11 13.89
CA PRO A 84 -4.81 25.39 15.02
C PRO A 84 -3.98 24.15 15.42
N PRO A 85 -2.78 24.33 16.01
CA PRO A 85 -1.84 23.22 16.25
C PRO A 85 -2.41 22.05 17.07
N ARG A 86 -3.29 22.33 18.04
CA ARG A 86 -3.93 21.30 18.87
C ARG A 86 -5.02 20.53 18.11
N THR A 87 -5.85 21.24 17.35
CA THR A 87 -6.92 20.64 16.55
C THR A 87 -6.35 19.80 15.40
N ARG A 88 -5.28 20.27 14.77
CA ARG A 88 -4.53 19.54 13.74
C ARG A 88 -4.07 18.17 14.23
N LEU A 89 -3.51 18.09 15.44
CA LEU A 89 -3.05 16.83 16.02
C LEU A 89 -4.20 15.84 16.22
N VAL A 90 -5.34 16.32 16.73
CA VAL A 90 -6.53 15.48 16.95
C VAL A 90 -7.08 14.94 15.63
N VAL A 91 -7.17 15.79 14.60
CA VAL A 91 -7.66 15.38 13.26
C VAL A 91 -6.70 14.38 12.60
N MET A 92 -5.39 14.61 12.66
CA MET A 92 -4.39 13.66 12.16
C MET A 92 -4.49 12.29 12.85
N LEU A 93 -4.59 12.28 14.19
CA LEU A 93 -4.75 11.02 14.94
C LEU A 93 -6.06 10.33 14.61
N GLY A 94 -7.16 11.07 14.49
CA GLY A 94 -8.45 10.53 14.08
C GLY A 94 -8.42 9.89 12.69
N SER A 95 -7.80 10.56 11.72
CA SER A 95 -7.59 10.02 10.37
C SER A 95 -6.76 8.74 10.39
N ASN A 96 -5.65 8.72 11.14
CA ASN A 96 -4.80 7.53 11.27
C ASN A 96 -5.55 6.35 11.91
N ILE A 97 -6.40 6.61 12.91
CA ILE A 97 -7.25 5.57 13.52
C ILE A 97 -8.25 5.02 12.51
N LEU A 98 -8.88 5.88 11.70
CA LEU A 98 -9.83 5.45 10.67
C LEU A 98 -9.14 4.60 9.60
N VAL A 99 -7.95 5.02 9.14
CA VAL A 99 -7.12 4.24 8.21
C VAL A 99 -6.75 2.89 8.83
N LEU A 100 -6.31 2.87 10.08
CA LEU A 100 -5.97 1.63 10.78
C LEU A 100 -7.17 0.69 10.90
N PHE A 101 -8.35 1.20 11.22
CA PHE A 101 -9.59 0.43 11.26
C PHE A 101 -9.92 -0.19 9.90
N PHE A 102 -9.81 0.58 8.82
CA PHE A 102 -10.00 0.07 7.46
C PHE A 102 -8.98 -1.03 7.12
N LEU A 103 -7.71 -0.82 7.42
CA LEU A 103 -6.64 -1.78 7.12
C LEU A 103 -6.78 -3.09 7.90
N VAL A 104 -7.21 -3.03 9.17
CA VAL A 104 -7.49 -4.24 9.97
C VAL A 104 -8.66 -5.03 9.38
N ASN A 105 -9.72 -4.33 8.94
CA ASN A 105 -10.83 -4.98 8.24
C ASN A 105 -10.36 -5.60 6.91
N LEU A 106 -9.52 -4.88 6.15
CA LEU A 106 -8.94 -5.38 4.91
C LEU A 106 -8.10 -6.63 5.15
N LEU A 107 -7.30 -6.66 6.21
CA LEU A 107 -6.50 -7.83 6.60
C LEU A 107 -7.40 -9.03 6.96
N TYR A 108 -8.42 -8.82 7.79
CA TYR A 108 -9.32 -9.89 8.23
C TYR A 108 -10.15 -10.46 7.07
N TRP A 109 -10.83 -9.60 6.32
CA TRP A 109 -11.66 -10.03 5.18
C TRP A 109 -10.81 -10.53 4.01
N GLY A 110 -9.64 -9.92 3.78
CA GLY A 110 -8.67 -10.36 2.79
C GLY A 110 -8.13 -11.76 3.08
N ALA A 111 -7.70 -12.03 4.31
CA ALA A 111 -7.23 -13.37 4.71
C ALA A 111 -8.35 -14.43 4.58
N ARG A 112 -9.59 -14.08 4.93
CA ARG A 112 -10.74 -14.97 4.75
C ARG A 112 -11.05 -15.22 3.28
N ALA A 113 -10.89 -14.20 2.43
CA ALA A 113 -11.08 -14.32 1.00
C ALA A 113 -10.02 -15.25 0.37
N VAL A 114 -8.75 -15.18 0.80
CA VAL A 114 -7.69 -16.12 0.37
C VAL A 114 -8.11 -17.56 0.61
N GLY A 115 -8.58 -17.89 1.83
CA GLY A 115 -8.99 -19.25 2.17
C GLY A 115 -10.18 -19.75 1.36
N ARG A 116 -11.14 -18.88 1.02
CA ARG A 116 -12.30 -19.23 0.19
C ARG A 116 -11.97 -19.37 -1.29
N MET A 117 -11.06 -18.54 -1.78
CA MET A 117 -10.68 -18.50 -3.20
C MET A 117 -9.60 -19.53 -3.55
N TRP A 118 -9.05 -20.25 -2.57
CA TRP A 118 -8.01 -21.25 -2.80
C TRP A 118 -8.53 -22.45 -3.61
N SER A 119 -9.81 -22.79 -3.48
CA SER A 119 -10.45 -23.89 -4.22
C SER A 119 -10.98 -23.47 -5.60
N LEU A 120 -10.85 -22.19 -5.97
CA LEU A 120 -11.30 -21.66 -7.26
C LEU A 120 -10.10 -21.45 -8.17
N GLN A 121 -10.15 -22.01 -9.37
CA GLN A 121 -9.09 -21.93 -10.36
C GLN A 121 -9.39 -20.85 -11.42
N THR A 122 -8.33 -20.24 -11.94
CA THR A 122 -8.39 -19.31 -13.07
C THR A 122 -8.82 -20.01 -14.34
N ALA A 123 -9.55 -19.30 -15.21
CA ALA A 123 -10.23 -19.88 -16.35
C ALA A 123 -9.26 -20.41 -17.43
N THR A 124 -8.06 -19.81 -17.51
CA THR A 124 -7.10 -20.11 -18.58
C THR A 124 -5.83 -20.78 -18.07
N LEU A 125 -5.32 -20.39 -16.91
CA LEU A 125 -4.07 -20.94 -16.35
C LEU A 125 -4.29 -22.01 -15.27
N GLU A 126 -5.53 -22.26 -14.85
CA GLU A 126 -5.89 -23.20 -13.77
C GLU A 126 -5.16 -22.95 -12.43
N ILE A 127 -4.62 -21.74 -12.25
CA ILE A 127 -3.93 -21.29 -11.04
C ILE A 127 -4.99 -20.92 -9.99
N PRO A 128 -4.81 -21.26 -8.70
CA PRO A 128 -5.75 -20.88 -7.67
C PRO A 128 -5.85 -19.35 -7.52
N PHE A 129 -7.06 -18.80 -7.58
CA PHE A 129 -7.35 -17.39 -7.30
C PHE A 129 -6.84 -16.96 -5.92
N GLY A 130 -6.73 -17.90 -4.98
CA GLY A 130 -6.12 -17.70 -3.67
C GLY A 130 -4.78 -16.96 -3.72
N LEU A 131 -3.91 -17.24 -4.71
CA LEU A 131 -2.63 -16.55 -4.86
C LEU A 131 -2.79 -15.06 -5.12
N VAL A 132 -3.73 -14.67 -5.97
CA VAL A 132 -4.01 -13.27 -6.29
C VAL A 132 -4.46 -12.53 -5.03
N TYR A 133 -5.36 -13.16 -4.27
CA TYR A 133 -5.93 -12.58 -3.06
C TYR A 133 -4.93 -12.49 -1.90
N THR A 134 -3.78 -13.18 -1.95
CA THR A 134 -2.74 -13.04 -0.90
C THR A 134 -2.15 -11.64 -0.84
N VAL A 135 -2.28 -10.85 -1.90
CA VAL A 135 -1.85 -9.45 -1.88
C VAL A 135 -2.54 -8.67 -0.77
N PHE A 136 -3.84 -8.90 -0.51
CA PHE A 136 -4.60 -8.17 0.50
C PHE A 136 -3.98 -8.29 1.91
N PRO A 137 -3.78 -9.50 2.48
CA PRO A 137 -3.16 -9.62 3.79
C PRO A 137 -1.71 -9.15 3.83
N ILE A 138 -0.94 -9.35 2.75
CA ILE A 138 0.47 -8.92 2.68
C ILE A 138 0.56 -7.39 2.76
N THR A 139 -0.13 -6.68 1.86
CA THR A 139 -0.04 -5.22 1.81
C THR A 139 -0.78 -4.56 2.96
N ALA A 140 -1.90 -5.11 3.42
CA ALA A 140 -2.58 -4.60 4.62
C ALA A 140 -1.66 -4.68 5.85
N THR A 141 -0.90 -5.76 6.02
CA THR A 141 0.06 -5.89 7.12
C THR A 141 1.16 -4.83 7.03
N LEU A 142 1.73 -4.63 5.84
CA LEU A 142 2.75 -3.59 5.60
C LEU A 142 2.21 -2.18 5.89
N MET A 143 1.03 -1.86 5.37
CA MET A 143 0.37 -0.58 5.59
C MET A 143 0.07 -0.33 7.07
N ILE A 144 -0.40 -1.34 7.82
CA ILE A 144 -0.65 -1.23 9.27
C ILE A 144 0.65 -0.86 10.01
N ILE A 145 1.76 -1.54 9.71
CA ILE A 145 3.05 -1.26 10.34
C ILE A 145 3.48 0.19 10.06
N ARG A 146 3.32 0.66 8.82
CA ARG A 146 3.67 2.04 8.42
C ARG A 146 2.78 3.08 9.10
N THR A 147 1.47 2.88 9.12
CA THR A 147 0.52 3.78 9.81
C THR A 147 0.82 3.87 11.30
N LEU A 148 1.15 2.75 11.96
CA LEU A 148 1.55 2.76 13.37
C LEU A 148 2.87 3.51 13.60
N ALA A 149 3.85 3.36 12.70
CA ALA A 149 5.10 4.11 12.78
C ALA A 149 4.88 5.63 12.62
N GLN A 150 4.02 6.04 11.69
CA GLN A 150 3.64 7.44 11.48
C GLN A 150 2.88 8.02 12.68
N MET A 151 1.91 7.29 13.21
CA MET A 151 1.15 7.71 14.39
C MET A 151 2.06 7.95 15.61
N ARG A 152 3.08 7.10 15.82
CA ARG A 152 4.09 7.31 16.88
C ARG A 152 4.91 8.58 16.68
N GLN A 153 5.24 8.93 15.44
CA GLN A 153 5.96 10.17 15.12
C GLN A 153 5.07 11.39 15.37
N ASP A 154 3.79 11.31 15.01
CA ASP A 154 2.82 12.40 15.18
C ASP A 154 2.60 12.74 16.66
N VAL A 155 2.45 11.72 17.52
CA VAL A 155 2.33 11.91 18.97
C VAL A 155 3.58 12.58 19.55
N ARG A 156 4.78 12.17 19.10
CA ARG A 156 6.04 12.79 19.55
C ARG A 156 6.16 14.25 19.10
N ALA A 157 5.75 14.55 17.87
CA ALA A 157 5.75 15.91 17.35
C ALA A 157 4.75 16.81 18.12
N GLY A 158 3.54 16.29 18.40
CA GLY A 158 2.52 17.00 19.18
C GLY A 158 2.96 17.31 20.61
N GLY A 159 3.66 16.39 21.27
CA GLY A 159 4.21 16.60 22.62
C GLY A 159 5.25 17.73 22.70
N ASN A 160 6.06 17.89 21.65
CA ASN A 160 7.05 18.97 21.57
C ASN A 160 6.39 20.35 21.41
N ILE A 161 5.31 20.43 20.62
CA ILE A 161 4.55 21.68 20.45
C ILE A 161 3.93 22.12 21.77
N ALA A 162 3.34 21.19 22.53
CA ALA A 162 2.75 21.50 23.84
C ALA A 162 3.79 22.04 24.84
N ARG A 163 5.00 21.48 24.87
CA ARG A 163 6.09 21.92 25.74
C ARG A 163 6.60 23.33 25.37
N ASN A 164 6.78 23.62 24.09
CA ASN A 164 7.31 24.92 23.65
C ASN A 164 6.34 26.08 23.92
N VAL A 165 5.02 25.83 23.81
CA VAL A 165 4.00 26.83 24.15
C VAL A 165 3.99 27.14 25.66
N THR A 166 4.19 26.14 26.51
CA THR A 166 4.27 26.37 27.97
C THR A 166 5.59 27.01 28.41
N ALA A 167 6.68 26.76 27.68
CA ALA A 167 8.00 27.29 28.01
C ALA A 167 8.22 28.75 27.57
N GLY A 168 7.52 29.21 26.52
CA GLY A 168 7.62 30.61 26.03
C GLY A 168 6.76 31.63 26.81
N LEU A 169 6.07 31.21 27.86
CA LEU A 169 5.22 32.05 28.71
C LEU A 169 5.81 32.34 30.10
N GLY A 170 7.06 31.92 30.37
CA GLY A 170 7.82 32.23 31.57
C GLY A 170 9.06 33.05 31.24
#